data_AF-A0A8J1YYC8-F1
#
_entry.id   AF-A0A8J1YYC8-F1
#
_cell.length_a   1.000
_cell.length_b   1.000
_cell.length_c   1.000
_cell.angle_alpha   90.00
_cell.angle_beta   90.00
_cell.angle_gamma   90.00
#
_symmetry.space_group_name_H-M   'P 1'
#
loop_
_entity.id
_entity.type
_entity.pdbx_description
1 polymer ?
#
loop_
_entity_poly.entity_id
_entity_poly.type
_entity_poly.pdbx_seq_one_letter_code
_entity_poly.pdbx_strand_id
1 'polypeptide(L)'
;MIPHSCVRIATYNLLAGAKGLALEDGITATKATLFKNWYHDYYLDFVHHHHRNEEDIYFPWLNGVLQAKKDTDGEGQLPKKLGAAHVELMDMMDRIEAQSQSLEEFAKSKAEKAKALHADLLELVEKFSALMIAHLDEEEVVIVPLLRKYATPKEEEAVVQIILKAMGLGGAKMSIPWILDAMDQYDPTRDKKFVKSFYAQLPPPFRLFNSCCWVKSYTKFNKNVIQGLAAGRAIRVPACCCC
;
A
#
# COMPACT_ATOMS: atom_id res chain seq x y z
N MET A 1 -2.73 -3.64 11.94
CA MET A 1 -3.92 -4.03 11.15
C MET A 1 -3.46 -4.60 9.82
N ILE A 2 -4.07 -5.67 9.27
CA ILE A 2 -3.52 -6.36 8.08
C ILE A 2 -3.27 -5.41 6.89
N PRO A 3 -4.24 -4.55 6.48
CA PRO A 3 -4.01 -3.59 5.39
C PRO A 3 -2.85 -2.62 5.69
N HIS A 4 -2.74 -2.12 6.93
CA HIS A 4 -1.70 -1.16 7.33
C HIS A 4 -0.30 -1.79 7.27
N SER A 5 -0.15 -3.08 7.60
CA SER A 5 1.11 -3.79 7.42
C SER A 5 1.57 -3.77 5.95
N CYS A 6 0.64 -3.84 5.00
CA CYS A 6 0.91 -3.78 3.57
C CYS A 6 1.38 -2.40 3.15
N VAL A 7 0.63 -1.36 3.55
CA VAL A 7 0.99 0.04 3.27
C VAL A 7 2.37 0.34 3.86
N ARG A 8 2.60 0.00 5.12
CA ARG A 8 3.88 0.18 5.82
C ARG A 8 5.06 -0.45 5.07
N ILE A 9 4.94 -1.73 4.67
CA ILE A 9 5.98 -2.40 3.86
C ILE A 9 6.17 -1.68 2.51
N ALA A 10 5.08 -1.33 1.83
CA ALA A 10 5.14 -0.66 0.54
C ALA A 10 5.79 0.74 0.67
N THR A 11 5.52 1.48 1.74
CA THR A 11 6.12 2.79 2.03
C THR A 11 7.61 2.66 2.29
N TYR A 12 8.04 1.65 3.06
CA TYR A 12 9.48 1.39 3.21
C TYR A 12 10.15 1.01 1.89
N ASN A 13 9.48 0.21 1.05
CA ASN A 13 9.98 -0.14 -0.27
C ASN A 13 10.05 1.07 -1.20
N LEU A 14 9.07 1.99 -1.15
CA LEU A 14 9.08 3.26 -1.88
C LEU A 14 10.32 4.08 -1.49
N LEU A 15 10.56 4.27 -0.20
CA LEU A 15 11.73 5.01 0.30
C LEU A 15 13.04 4.35 -0.11
N ALA A 16 13.15 3.03 0.05
CA ALA A 16 14.34 2.29 -0.34
C ALA A 16 14.59 2.37 -1.86
N GLY A 17 13.54 2.23 -2.66
CA GLY A 17 13.59 2.39 -4.12
C GLY A 17 14.04 3.78 -4.54
N ALA A 18 13.51 4.83 -3.92
CA ALA A 18 13.90 6.22 -4.18
C ALA A 18 15.38 6.47 -3.86
N LYS A 19 15.88 5.95 -2.72
CA LYS A 19 17.32 5.99 -2.38
C LYS A 19 18.17 5.24 -3.40
N GLY A 20 17.69 4.08 -3.83
CA GLY A 20 18.34 3.20 -4.77
C GLY A 20 18.54 3.77 -6.18
N LEU A 21 17.74 4.77 -6.58
CA LEU A 21 17.86 5.43 -7.89
C LEU A 21 19.25 6.03 -8.16
N ALA A 22 19.93 6.54 -7.12
CA ALA A 22 21.25 7.16 -7.26
C ALA A 22 22.42 6.22 -6.95
N LEU A 23 22.16 4.95 -6.61
CA LEU A 23 23.21 3.97 -6.34
C LEU A 23 23.83 3.42 -7.64
N GLU A 24 24.98 2.76 -7.51
CA GLU A 24 25.72 2.10 -8.59
C GLU A 24 26.04 3.05 -9.77
N ASP A 25 25.45 2.81 -10.94
CA ASP A 25 25.58 3.59 -12.17
C ASP A 25 24.83 4.93 -12.12
N GLY A 26 24.28 5.31 -10.98
CA GLY A 26 23.56 6.56 -10.75
C GLY A 26 22.14 6.52 -11.33
N ILE A 27 21.59 7.72 -11.54
CA ILE A 27 20.22 7.90 -12.02
C ILE A 27 20.18 7.65 -13.53
N THR A 28 19.77 6.44 -13.92
CA THR A 28 19.57 6.08 -15.33
C THR A 28 18.12 6.23 -15.75
N ALA A 29 17.88 6.46 -17.04
CA ALA A 29 16.53 6.51 -17.60
C ALA A 29 15.73 5.23 -17.29
N THR A 30 16.38 4.06 -17.34
CA THR A 30 15.72 2.78 -17.02
C THR A 30 15.27 2.72 -15.56
N LYS A 31 16.12 3.12 -14.60
CA LYS A 31 15.74 3.16 -13.17
C LYS A 31 14.60 4.13 -12.93
N ALA A 32 14.66 5.33 -13.53
CA ALA A 32 13.61 6.33 -13.41
C ALA A 32 12.27 5.84 -13.98
N THR A 33 12.26 5.21 -15.17
CA THR A 33 11.05 4.60 -15.75
C THR A 33 10.49 3.50 -14.84
N LEU A 34 11.35 2.61 -14.32
CA LEU A 34 10.91 1.52 -13.44
C LEU A 34 10.29 2.06 -12.14
N PHE A 35 10.90 3.07 -11.53
CA PHE A 35 10.36 3.69 -10.31
C PHE A 35 9.03 4.37 -10.56
N LYS A 36 8.94 5.21 -11.61
CA LYS A 36 7.69 5.88 -12.00
C LYS A 36 6.57 4.88 -12.27
N ASN A 37 6.82 3.86 -13.09
CA ASN A 37 5.81 2.85 -13.39
C ASN A 37 5.40 2.07 -12.14
N TRP A 38 6.37 1.68 -11.29
CA TRP A 38 6.04 0.98 -10.05
C TRP A 38 5.19 1.84 -9.11
N TYR A 39 5.55 3.13 -8.98
CA TYR A 39 4.84 4.07 -8.15
C TYR A 39 3.40 4.27 -8.63
N HIS A 40 3.22 4.59 -9.91
CA HIS A 40 1.90 4.83 -10.51
C HIS A 40 1.05 3.56 -10.56
N ASP A 41 1.55 2.47 -11.14
CA ASP A 41 0.75 1.28 -11.46
C ASP A 41 0.44 0.40 -10.23
N TYR A 42 1.12 0.62 -9.11
CA TYR A 42 0.95 -0.20 -7.90
C TYR A 42 0.79 0.61 -6.62
N TYR A 43 1.74 1.50 -6.30
CA TYR A 43 1.74 2.16 -5.00
C TYR A 43 0.61 3.17 -4.85
N LEU A 44 0.48 4.06 -5.83
CA LEU A 44 -0.49 5.15 -5.84
C LEU A 44 -1.92 4.60 -5.73
N ASP A 45 -2.30 3.76 -6.68
CA ASP A 45 -3.63 3.15 -6.73
C ASP A 45 -3.95 2.34 -5.47
N PHE A 46 -3.01 1.56 -4.94
CA PHE A 46 -3.26 0.76 -3.74
C PHE A 46 -3.57 1.63 -2.52
N VAL A 47 -2.76 2.67 -2.28
CA VAL A 47 -2.94 3.55 -1.11
C VAL A 47 -4.22 4.39 -1.26
N HIS A 48 -4.53 4.86 -2.47
CA HIS A 48 -5.82 5.51 -2.76
C HIS A 48 -7.01 4.59 -2.48
N HIS A 49 -6.91 3.32 -2.91
CA HIS A 49 -7.95 2.32 -2.63
C HIS A 49 -8.08 2.03 -1.13
N HIS A 50 -6.96 1.95 -0.40
CA HIS A 50 -6.95 1.72 1.03
C HIS A 50 -7.70 2.82 1.79
N HIS A 51 -7.30 4.08 1.62
CA HIS A 51 -7.94 5.20 2.34
C HIS A 51 -9.38 5.44 1.87
N ARG A 52 -9.69 5.21 0.58
CA ARG A 52 -11.10 5.26 0.12
C ARG A 52 -11.96 4.22 0.84
N ASN A 53 -11.47 3.00 1.02
CA ASN A 53 -12.21 1.97 1.75
C ASN A 53 -12.42 2.34 3.22
N GLU A 54 -11.49 3.07 3.82
CA GLU A 54 -11.63 3.58 5.18
C GLU A 54 -12.74 4.62 5.26
N GLU A 55 -12.68 5.64 4.42
CA GLU A 55 -13.62 6.76 4.42
C GLU A 55 -15.04 6.34 3.99
N ASP A 56 -15.16 5.48 2.97
CA ASP A 56 -16.46 5.13 2.37
C ASP A 56 -17.14 3.94 3.05
N ILE A 57 -16.36 3.05 3.70
CA ILE A 57 -16.87 1.76 4.19
C ILE A 57 -16.53 1.54 5.65
N TYR A 58 -15.24 1.50 6.01
CA TYR A 58 -14.80 0.98 7.31
C TYR A 58 -15.07 1.96 8.46
N PHE A 59 -14.73 3.24 8.32
CA PHE A 59 -15.01 4.26 9.33
C PHE A 59 -16.51 4.50 9.53
N PRO A 60 -17.35 4.62 8.49
CA PRO A 60 -18.80 4.70 8.66
C PRO A 60 -19.38 3.49 9.40
N TRP A 61 -18.95 2.27 9.05
CA TRP A 61 -19.37 1.06 9.73
C TRP A 61 -18.99 1.06 11.21
N LEU A 62 -17.72 1.32 11.53
CA LEU A 62 -17.24 1.35 12.91
C LEU A 62 -17.94 2.43 13.72
N ASN A 63 -18.15 3.61 13.15
CA ASN A 63 -18.93 4.67 13.80
C ASN A 63 -20.38 4.24 14.08
N GLY A 64 -21.01 3.48 13.18
CA GLY A 64 -22.31 2.87 13.41
C GLY A 64 -22.32 1.86 14.56
N VAL A 65 -21.27 1.02 14.66
CA VAL A 65 -21.07 0.09 15.79
C VAL A 65 -20.94 0.86 17.10
N LEU A 66 -20.12 1.91 17.15
CA LEU A 66 -19.93 2.74 18.35
C LEU A 66 -21.24 3.43 18.78
N GLN A 67 -21.98 4.01 17.84
CA GLN A 67 -23.26 4.65 18.13
C GLN A 67 -24.29 3.69 18.70
N ALA A 68 -24.36 2.46 18.18
CA ALA A 68 -25.26 1.43 18.70
C ALA A 68 -24.87 0.93 20.11
N LYS A 69 -23.65 1.22 20.59
CA LYS A 69 -23.13 0.83 21.90
C LYS A 69 -22.96 2.01 22.86
N LYS A 70 -23.22 3.23 22.41
CA LYS A 70 -23.03 4.49 23.15
C LYS A 70 -23.72 4.51 24.52
N ASP A 71 -24.86 3.82 24.66
CA ASP A 71 -25.61 3.73 25.91
C ASP A 71 -24.93 2.87 27.00
N THR A 72 -23.83 2.19 26.66
CA THR A 72 -23.11 1.28 27.55
C THR A 72 -21.91 1.97 28.22
N ASP A 73 -21.15 2.77 27.46
CA ASP A 73 -19.80 3.22 27.89
C ASP A 73 -19.49 4.70 27.59
N GLY A 74 -20.41 5.45 26.98
CA GLY A 74 -20.24 6.89 26.71
C GLY A 74 -19.36 7.29 25.51
N GLU A 75 -18.60 6.35 24.93
CA GLU A 75 -17.85 6.57 23.67
C GLU A 75 -18.80 6.44 22.48
N GLY A 76 -19.03 7.54 21.74
CA GLY A 76 -20.09 7.60 20.74
C GLY A 76 -19.65 7.73 19.28
N GLN A 77 -18.39 8.11 19.00
CA GLN A 77 -17.92 8.44 17.65
C GLN A 77 -16.40 8.30 17.52
N LEU A 78 -15.92 8.03 16.30
CA LEU A 78 -14.50 8.09 15.97
C LEU A 78 -13.98 9.55 16.04
N PRO A 79 -12.72 9.79 16.46
CA PRO A 79 -12.12 11.11 16.40
C PRO A 79 -12.07 11.66 14.97
N LYS A 80 -12.58 12.88 14.74
CA LYS A 80 -12.58 13.54 13.42
C LYS A 80 -11.20 13.71 12.80
N LYS A 81 -10.14 13.70 13.62
CA LYS A 81 -8.76 13.88 13.16
C LYS A 81 -8.20 12.68 12.40
N LEU A 82 -8.81 11.48 12.50
CA LEU A 82 -8.28 10.27 11.86
C LEU A 82 -8.19 10.42 10.33
N GLY A 83 -9.27 10.86 9.67
CA GLY A 83 -9.28 11.08 8.21
C GLY A 83 -8.65 12.41 7.76
N ALA A 84 -8.33 13.32 8.68
CA ALA A 84 -7.81 14.65 8.29
C ALA A 84 -6.42 14.57 7.64
N ALA A 85 -5.59 13.60 8.06
CA ALA A 85 -4.27 13.36 7.50
C ALA A 85 -4.31 12.86 6.05
N HIS A 86 -5.44 12.26 5.60
CA HIS A 86 -5.55 11.73 4.24
C HIS A 86 -5.36 12.83 3.20
N VAL A 87 -5.88 14.04 3.43
CA VAL A 87 -5.76 15.16 2.46
C VAL A 87 -4.30 15.50 2.18
N GLU A 88 -3.48 15.62 3.23
CA GLU A 88 -2.05 15.92 3.10
C GLU A 88 -1.31 14.75 2.45
N LEU A 89 -1.62 13.51 2.85
CA LEU A 89 -1.02 12.31 2.25
C LEU A 89 -1.31 12.22 0.75
N MET A 90 -2.55 12.47 0.31
CA MET A 90 -2.92 12.46 -1.12
C MET A 90 -2.17 13.55 -1.91
N ASP A 91 -2.07 14.78 -1.39
CA ASP A 91 -1.30 15.85 -2.03
C ASP A 91 0.18 15.46 -2.23
N MET A 92 0.80 14.89 -1.19
CA MET A 92 2.19 14.43 -1.29
C MET A 92 2.34 13.32 -2.32
N MET A 93 1.34 12.43 -2.43
CA MET A 93 1.37 11.34 -3.41
C MET A 93 1.30 11.86 -4.85
N ASP A 94 0.43 12.82 -5.13
CA ASP A 94 0.33 13.46 -6.46
C ASP A 94 1.65 14.17 -6.82
N ARG A 95 2.30 14.81 -5.83
CA ARG A 95 3.59 15.48 -6.02
C ARG A 95 4.73 14.50 -6.28
N ILE A 96 4.76 13.36 -5.57
CA ILE A 96 5.73 12.28 -5.84
C ILE A 96 5.53 11.75 -7.26
N GLU A 97 4.27 11.59 -7.70
CA GLU A 97 3.96 11.16 -9.06
C GLU A 97 4.55 12.12 -10.10
N ALA A 98 4.21 13.41 -9.99
CA ALA A 98 4.67 14.44 -10.91
C ALA A 98 6.21 14.56 -10.95
N GLN A 99 6.86 14.46 -9.80
CA GLN A 99 8.33 14.47 -9.72
C GLN A 99 8.95 13.21 -10.33
N SER A 100 8.34 12.04 -10.15
CA SER A 100 8.83 10.79 -10.76
C SER A 100 8.74 10.82 -12.30
N GLN A 101 7.67 11.43 -12.85
CA GLN A 101 7.49 11.66 -14.29
C GLN A 101 8.57 12.61 -14.82
N SER A 102 8.80 13.73 -14.12
CA SER A 102 9.84 14.70 -14.47
C SER A 102 11.24 14.07 -14.43
N LEU A 103 11.52 13.25 -13.41
CA LEU A 103 12.79 12.56 -13.27
C LEU A 103 13.07 11.62 -14.46
N GLU A 104 12.06 10.86 -14.90
CA GLU A 104 12.16 10.01 -16.10
C GLU A 104 12.53 10.81 -17.35
N GLU A 105 11.89 11.96 -17.57
CA GLU A 105 12.15 12.81 -18.73
C GLU A 105 13.61 13.30 -18.75
N PHE A 106 14.10 13.81 -17.62
CA PHE A 106 15.44 14.41 -17.53
C PHE A 106 16.57 13.38 -17.43
N ALA A 107 16.32 12.19 -16.87
CA ALA A 107 17.31 11.11 -16.80
C ALA A 107 17.80 10.64 -18.19
N LYS A 108 17.09 10.98 -19.27
CA LYS A 108 17.46 10.63 -20.65
C LYS A 108 18.56 11.53 -21.25
N SER A 109 18.67 12.78 -20.81
CA SER A 109 19.52 13.77 -21.51
C SER A 109 20.12 14.88 -20.65
N LYS A 110 19.73 15.03 -19.38
CA LYS A 110 20.16 16.13 -18.51
C LYS A 110 20.55 15.63 -17.12
N ALA A 111 21.74 15.02 -17.02
CA ALA A 111 22.21 14.37 -15.79
C ALA A 111 22.19 15.26 -14.53
N GLU A 112 22.69 16.50 -14.61
CA GLU A 112 22.70 17.40 -13.45
C GLU A 112 21.28 17.81 -13.01
N LYS A 113 20.37 18.02 -13.96
CA LYS A 113 18.96 18.30 -13.64
C LYS A 113 18.28 17.06 -13.04
N ALA A 114 18.59 15.86 -13.52
CA ALA A 114 18.08 14.62 -12.94
C ALA A 114 18.56 14.41 -11.49
N LYS A 115 19.82 14.75 -11.18
CA LYS A 115 20.34 14.71 -9.81
C LYS A 115 19.60 15.68 -8.87
N ALA A 116 19.38 16.92 -9.30
CA ALA A 116 18.62 17.88 -8.50
C ALA A 116 17.18 17.40 -8.24
N LEU A 117 16.49 16.94 -9.29
CA LEU A 117 15.13 16.39 -9.16
C LEU A 117 15.06 15.14 -8.28
N HIS A 118 16.08 14.28 -8.32
CA HIS A 118 16.16 13.12 -7.44
C HIS A 118 16.32 13.51 -5.98
N ALA A 119 17.12 14.54 -5.69
CA ALA A 119 17.25 15.06 -4.32
C ALA A 119 15.92 15.58 -3.79
N ASP A 120 15.20 16.38 -4.60
CA ASP A 120 13.87 16.90 -4.25
C ASP A 120 12.85 15.77 -4.05
N LEU A 121 12.85 14.77 -4.93
CA LEU A 121 12.00 13.58 -4.84
C LEU A 121 12.30 12.78 -3.56
N LEU A 122 13.57 12.58 -3.23
CA LEU A 122 13.97 11.83 -2.05
C LEU A 122 13.51 12.54 -0.78
N GLU A 123 13.70 13.85 -0.68
CA GLU A 123 13.22 14.64 0.46
C GLU A 123 11.69 14.53 0.61
N LEU A 124 10.96 14.61 -0.51
CA LEU A 124 9.50 14.46 -0.51
C LEU A 124 9.06 13.07 -0.06
N VAL A 125 9.69 12.02 -0.58
CA VAL A 125 9.41 10.62 -0.21
C VAL A 125 9.76 10.35 1.26
N GLU A 126 10.82 10.94 1.80
CA GLU A 126 11.18 10.83 3.22
C GLU A 126 10.12 11.44 4.13
N LYS A 127 9.66 12.67 3.80
CA LYS A 127 8.58 13.34 4.54
C LYS A 127 7.27 12.54 4.46
N PHE A 128 6.90 12.12 3.26
CA PHE A 128 5.68 11.33 3.03
C PHE A 128 5.74 10.02 3.81
N SER A 129 6.88 9.32 3.77
CA SER A 129 7.05 8.06 4.49
C SER A 129 6.90 8.26 5.99
N ALA A 130 7.52 9.31 6.56
CA ALA A 130 7.37 9.60 7.98
C ALA A 130 5.92 9.91 8.37
N LEU A 131 5.23 10.72 7.56
CA LEU A 131 3.82 11.08 7.79
C LEU A 131 2.89 9.86 7.68
N MET A 132 3.07 9.03 6.64
CA MET A 132 2.28 7.81 6.43
C MET A 132 2.44 6.85 7.61
N ILE A 133 3.68 6.59 8.07
CA ILE A 133 3.89 5.69 9.20
C ILE A 133 3.24 6.24 10.48
N ALA A 134 3.40 7.54 10.77
CA ALA A 134 2.78 8.17 11.93
C ALA A 134 1.25 8.11 11.88
N HIS A 135 0.67 8.30 10.69
CA HIS A 135 -0.76 8.20 10.46
C HIS A 135 -1.29 6.79 10.72
N LEU A 136 -0.65 5.76 10.14
CA LEU A 136 -1.02 4.36 10.36
C LEU A 136 -0.91 3.97 11.84
N ASP A 137 0.10 4.48 12.56
CA ASP A 137 0.29 4.22 13.99
C ASP A 137 -0.82 4.89 14.82
N GLU A 138 -1.22 6.13 14.49
CA GLU A 138 -2.34 6.81 15.15
C GLU A 138 -3.65 6.05 14.96
N GLU A 139 -3.94 5.64 13.73
CA GLU A 139 -5.13 4.84 13.42
C GLU A 139 -5.13 3.52 14.19
N GLU A 140 -4.02 2.80 14.22
CA GLU A 140 -3.92 1.54 14.95
C GLU A 140 -4.10 1.72 16.47
N VAL A 141 -3.55 2.79 17.04
CA VAL A 141 -3.71 3.14 18.46
C VAL A 141 -5.17 3.44 18.82
N VAL A 142 -5.94 4.03 17.90
CA VAL A 142 -7.35 4.41 18.15
C VAL A 142 -8.30 3.29 17.77
N ILE A 143 -8.19 2.74 16.57
CA ILE A 143 -9.17 1.83 15.97
C ILE A 143 -9.10 0.44 16.58
N VAL A 144 -7.90 -0.11 16.81
CA VAL A 144 -7.75 -1.50 17.28
C VAL A 144 -8.38 -1.70 18.67
N PRO A 145 -8.20 -0.82 19.67
CA PRO A 145 -8.90 -0.93 20.94
C PRO A 145 -10.43 -0.85 20.80
N LEU A 146 -10.94 0.07 19.99
CA LEU A 146 -12.38 0.25 19.75
C LEU A 146 -13.00 -0.98 19.10
N LEU A 147 -12.34 -1.51 18.06
CA LEU A 147 -12.75 -2.72 17.37
C LEU A 147 -12.82 -3.91 18.34
N ARG A 148 -11.78 -4.13 19.14
CA ARG A 148 -11.75 -5.23 20.14
C ARG A 148 -12.81 -5.09 21.23
N LYS A 149 -13.15 -3.86 21.60
CA LYS A 149 -14.11 -3.56 22.65
C LYS A 149 -15.56 -3.69 22.17
N TYR A 150 -15.85 -3.25 20.95
CA TYR A 150 -17.23 -3.04 20.50
C TYR A 150 -17.68 -3.93 19.34
N ALA A 151 -16.76 -4.48 18.55
CA ALA A 151 -17.10 -5.34 17.42
C ALA A 151 -16.74 -6.80 17.70
N THR A 152 -17.58 -7.70 17.20
CA THR A 152 -17.27 -9.13 17.16
C THR A 152 -16.47 -9.46 15.90
N PRO A 153 -15.68 -10.56 15.91
CA PRO A 153 -14.97 -11.00 14.71
C PRO A 153 -15.88 -11.24 13.50
N LYS A 154 -17.14 -11.66 13.73
CA LYS A 154 -18.12 -11.90 12.67
C LYS A 154 -18.63 -10.61 12.03
N GLU A 155 -18.81 -9.55 12.83
CA GLU A 155 -19.20 -8.24 12.30
C GLU A 155 -18.07 -7.62 11.48
N GLU A 156 -16.83 -7.75 11.96
CA GLU A 156 -15.64 -7.30 11.21
C GLU A 156 -15.48 -8.10 9.90
N GLU A 157 -15.60 -9.43 9.96
CA GLU A 157 -15.54 -10.28 8.75
C GLU A 157 -16.59 -9.83 7.70
N ALA A 158 -17.80 -9.49 8.13
CA ALA A 158 -18.85 -9.04 7.24
C ALA A 158 -18.50 -7.73 6.50
N VAL A 159 -17.93 -6.73 7.19
CA VAL A 159 -17.49 -5.48 6.54
C VAL A 159 -16.28 -5.71 5.65
N VAL A 160 -15.35 -6.59 6.04
CA VAL A 160 -14.21 -6.98 5.19
C VAL A 160 -14.70 -7.63 3.89
N GLN A 161 -15.74 -8.46 3.94
CA GLN A 161 -16.35 -9.02 2.73
C GLN A 161 -17.00 -7.97 1.82
N ILE A 162 -17.51 -6.87 2.38
CA ILE A 162 -17.99 -5.73 1.59
C ILE A 162 -16.83 -5.05 0.87
N ILE A 163 -15.72 -4.78 1.58
CA ILE A 163 -14.50 -4.20 1.02
C ILE A 163 -13.94 -5.07 -0.11
N LEU A 164 -13.80 -6.38 0.13
CA LEU A 164 -13.30 -7.33 -0.88
C LEU A 164 -14.16 -7.36 -2.15
N LYS A 165 -15.47 -7.19 -2.02
CA LYS A 165 -16.38 -7.08 -3.16
C LYS A 165 -16.24 -5.74 -3.87
N ALA A 166 -16.15 -4.64 -3.13
CA ALA A 166 -16.01 -3.29 -3.67
C ALA A 166 -14.72 -3.11 -4.48
N MET A 167 -13.64 -3.81 -4.11
CA MET A 167 -12.37 -3.81 -4.86
C MET A 167 -12.49 -4.34 -6.30
N GLY A 168 -13.49 -5.18 -6.59
CA GLY A 168 -13.63 -5.85 -7.88
C GLY A 168 -12.40 -6.68 -8.27
N LEU A 169 -12.34 -7.14 -9.52
CA LEU A 169 -11.24 -7.99 -9.99
C LEU A 169 -9.91 -7.24 -10.10
N GLY A 170 -9.96 -5.97 -10.51
CA GLY A 170 -8.76 -5.12 -10.68
C GLY A 170 -8.08 -4.81 -9.34
N GLY A 171 -8.83 -4.30 -8.37
CA GLY A 171 -8.31 -4.02 -7.03
C GLY A 171 -7.86 -5.30 -6.31
N ALA A 172 -8.60 -6.41 -6.48
CA ALA A 172 -8.22 -7.72 -5.92
C ALA A 172 -6.90 -8.24 -6.51
N LYS A 173 -6.70 -8.14 -7.83
CA LYS A 173 -5.46 -8.53 -8.51
C LYS A 173 -4.24 -7.81 -7.95
N MET A 174 -4.39 -6.51 -7.66
CA MET A 174 -3.33 -5.68 -7.12
C MET A 174 -3.08 -5.98 -5.63
N SER A 175 -4.15 -5.98 -4.83
CA SER A 175 -4.04 -5.91 -3.37
C SER A 175 -3.86 -7.26 -2.70
N ILE A 176 -4.49 -8.33 -3.20
CA ILE A 176 -4.45 -9.65 -2.53
C ILE A 176 -3.02 -10.19 -2.45
N PRO A 177 -2.20 -10.17 -3.52
CA PRO A 177 -0.80 -10.59 -3.41
C PRO A 177 -0.01 -9.75 -2.39
N TRP A 178 -0.25 -8.44 -2.32
CA TRP A 178 0.36 -7.55 -1.31
C TRP A 178 -0.05 -7.93 0.11
N ILE A 179 -1.34 -8.16 0.34
CA ILE A 179 -1.86 -8.58 1.63
C ILE A 179 -1.24 -9.90 2.06
N LEU A 180 -1.23 -10.90 1.18
CA LEU A 180 -0.65 -12.21 1.49
C LEU A 180 0.86 -12.12 1.76
N ASP A 181 1.60 -11.31 1.00
CA ASP A 181 3.05 -11.13 1.20
C ASP A 181 3.34 -10.42 2.53
N ALA A 182 2.59 -9.36 2.86
CA ALA A 182 2.73 -8.64 4.12
C ALA A 182 2.37 -9.55 5.31
N MET A 183 1.27 -10.28 5.22
CA MET A 183 0.90 -11.24 6.25
C MET A 183 1.97 -12.32 6.42
N ASP A 184 2.55 -12.83 5.33
CA ASP A 184 3.60 -13.84 5.41
C ASP A 184 4.86 -13.34 6.12
N GLN A 185 5.23 -12.07 5.91
CA GLN A 185 6.38 -11.46 6.60
C GLN A 185 6.17 -11.31 8.11
N TYR A 186 4.92 -11.06 8.54
CA TYR A 186 4.59 -10.88 9.95
C TYR A 186 4.05 -12.13 10.64
N ASP A 187 3.69 -13.19 9.90
CA ASP A 187 3.17 -14.43 10.50
C ASP A 187 4.31 -15.15 11.23
N PRO A 188 4.30 -15.14 12.59
CA PRO A 188 5.37 -15.72 13.38
C PRO A 188 5.27 -17.25 13.43
N THR A 189 4.18 -17.84 12.91
CA THR A 189 3.98 -19.27 12.98
C THR A 189 4.67 -19.99 11.83
N ARG A 190 5.34 -21.10 12.15
CA ARG A 190 5.98 -21.95 11.13
C ARG A 190 4.98 -22.49 10.10
N ASP A 191 3.71 -22.66 10.49
CA ASP A 191 2.64 -23.19 9.66
C ASP A 191 1.85 -22.13 8.89
N LYS A 192 2.20 -20.85 9.01
CA LYS A 192 1.55 -19.71 8.31
C LYS A 192 0.03 -19.68 8.51
N LYS A 193 -0.41 -19.87 9.76
CA LYS A 193 -1.82 -20.09 10.10
C LYS A 193 -2.67 -18.87 9.76
N PHE A 194 -2.16 -17.67 9.96
CA PHE A 194 -2.93 -16.44 9.72
C PHE A 194 -3.11 -16.21 8.22
N VAL A 195 -2.04 -16.38 7.44
CA VAL A 195 -2.09 -16.29 5.98
C VAL A 195 -3.11 -17.29 5.41
N LYS A 196 -3.07 -18.55 5.87
CA LYS A 196 -4.01 -19.59 5.43
C LYS A 196 -5.46 -19.27 5.79
N SER A 197 -5.70 -18.74 6.99
CA SER A 197 -7.04 -18.36 7.46
C SER A 197 -7.63 -17.24 6.60
N PHE A 198 -6.86 -16.19 6.33
CA PHE A 198 -7.28 -15.11 5.44
C PHE A 198 -7.50 -15.61 4.01
N TYR A 199 -6.57 -16.41 3.49
CA TYR A 199 -6.69 -16.97 2.14
C TYR A 199 -7.96 -17.80 1.96
N ALA A 200 -8.36 -18.55 2.99
CA ALA A 200 -9.59 -19.35 2.97
C ALA A 200 -10.87 -18.50 2.86
N GLN A 201 -10.84 -17.25 3.33
CA GLN A 201 -11.97 -16.31 3.29
C GLN A 201 -12.12 -15.59 1.95
N LEU A 202 -11.11 -15.66 1.07
CA LEU A 202 -11.18 -15.05 -0.24
C LEU A 202 -12.24 -15.75 -1.12
N PRO A 203 -13.01 -14.98 -1.91
CA PRO A 203 -13.92 -15.54 -2.92
C PRO A 203 -13.22 -16.59 -3.81
N PRO A 204 -13.88 -17.70 -4.17
CA PRO A 204 -13.25 -18.77 -4.96
C PRO A 204 -12.55 -18.31 -6.25
N PRO A 205 -13.12 -17.38 -7.04
CA PRO A 205 -12.43 -16.85 -8.22
C PRO A 205 -11.10 -16.17 -7.87
N PHE A 206 -11.04 -15.42 -6.76
CA PHE A 206 -9.83 -14.72 -6.34
C PHE A 206 -8.73 -15.70 -5.94
N ARG A 207 -9.07 -16.81 -5.26
CA ARG A 207 -8.10 -17.86 -4.95
C ARG A 207 -7.54 -18.51 -6.22
N LEU A 208 -8.41 -18.81 -7.19
CA LEU A 208 -7.99 -19.37 -8.47
C LEU A 208 -7.01 -18.44 -9.18
N PHE A 209 -7.37 -17.17 -9.39
CA PHE A 209 -6.52 -16.21 -10.08
C PHE A 209 -5.23 -15.90 -9.30
N ASN A 210 -5.31 -15.82 -7.97
CA ASN A 210 -4.14 -15.59 -7.13
C ASN A 210 -3.09 -16.70 -7.30
N SER A 211 -3.52 -17.97 -7.19
CA SER A 211 -2.64 -19.13 -7.38
C SER A 211 -2.12 -19.26 -8.82
N CYS A 212 -2.93 -18.92 -9.83
CA CYS A 212 -2.56 -19.10 -11.22
C CYS A 212 -1.56 -18.04 -11.71
N CYS A 213 -1.90 -16.76 -11.54
CA CYS A 213 -1.16 -15.66 -12.17
C CYS A 213 -0.88 -14.45 -11.27
N TRP A 214 -1.75 -14.07 -10.32
CA TRP A 214 -1.53 -12.79 -9.60
C TRP A 214 -0.28 -12.79 -8.73
N VAL A 215 -0.01 -13.86 -7.97
CA VAL A 215 1.21 -13.91 -7.13
C VAL A 215 2.50 -13.86 -7.97
N LYS A 216 2.49 -14.50 -9.15
CA LYS A 216 3.62 -14.50 -10.08
C LYS A 216 3.82 -13.11 -10.70
N SER A 217 2.72 -12.48 -11.11
CA SER A 217 2.70 -11.11 -11.64
C SER A 217 3.22 -10.13 -10.59
N TYR A 218 2.66 -10.17 -9.38
CA TYR A 218 3.11 -9.38 -8.24
C TYR A 218 4.61 -9.54 -7.95
N THR A 219 5.07 -10.78 -7.83
CA THR A 219 6.49 -11.06 -7.53
C THR A 219 7.39 -10.46 -8.60
N LYS A 220 7.04 -10.65 -9.88
CA LYS A 220 7.88 -10.25 -11.01
C LYS A 220 7.87 -8.74 -11.28
N PHE A 221 6.69 -8.13 -11.28
CA PHE A 221 6.49 -6.76 -11.78
C PHE A 221 6.40 -5.72 -10.67
N ASN A 222 6.15 -6.14 -9.44
CA ASN A 222 6.08 -5.24 -8.30
C ASN A 222 7.24 -5.52 -7.33
N LYS A 223 7.23 -6.68 -6.65
CA LYS A 223 8.20 -6.98 -5.58
C LYS A 223 9.65 -6.94 -6.08
N ASN A 224 9.95 -7.67 -7.15
CA ASN A 224 11.31 -7.71 -7.70
C ASN A 224 11.76 -6.36 -8.26
N VAL A 225 10.85 -5.59 -8.86
CA VAL A 225 11.18 -4.27 -9.41
C VAL A 225 11.63 -3.33 -8.29
N ILE A 226 10.83 -3.18 -7.24
CA ILE A 226 11.15 -2.24 -6.16
C ILE A 226 12.34 -2.71 -5.32
N GLN A 227 12.50 -4.01 -5.08
CA GLN A 227 13.68 -4.56 -4.41
C GLN A 227 14.95 -4.43 -5.24
N GLY A 228 14.83 -4.57 -6.57
CA GLY A 228 15.94 -4.32 -7.49
C GLY A 228 16.37 -2.86 -7.45
N LEU A 229 15.41 -1.94 -7.55
CA LEU A 229 15.67 -0.50 -7.43
C LEU A 229 16.33 -0.16 -6.09
N ALA A 230 15.81 -0.68 -4.98
CA ALA A 230 16.39 -0.49 -3.64
C ALA A 230 17.85 -0.97 -3.55
N ALA A 231 18.19 -2.03 -4.29
CA ALA A 231 19.55 -2.54 -4.39
C ALA A 231 20.41 -1.81 -5.44
N GLY A 232 19.92 -0.71 -6.04
CA GLY A 232 20.63 0.03 -7.07
C GLY A 232 20.61 -0.61 -8.45
N ARG A 233 19.76 -1.61 -8.72
CA ARG A 233 19.76 -2.39 -9.97
C ARG A 233 18.51 -2.13 -10.82
N ALA A 234 18.70 -1.97 -12.13
CA ALA A 234 17.60 -1.97 -13.09
C ALA A 234 17.19 -3.42 -13.41
N ILE A 235 16.03 -3.85 -12.91
CA ILE A 235 15.51 -5.18 -13.22
C ILE A 235 14.91 -5.18 -14.62
N ARG A 236 15.35 -6.11 -15.46
CA ARG A 236 14.78 -6.29 -16.79
C ARG A 236 13.36 -6.85 -16.66
N VAL A 237 12.39 -5.99 -16.94
CA VAL A 237 10.99 -6.39 -17.05
C VAL A 237 10.72 -6.80 -18.49
N PRO A 238 10.38 -8.06 -18.79
CA PRO A 238 10.03 -8.47 -20.15
C PRO A 238 8.82 -7.67 -20.65
N ALA A 239 8.86 -7.23 -21.91
CA ALA A 239 7.89 -6.30 -22.50
C ALA A 239 6.43 -6.78 -22.44
N CYS A 240 6.18 -8.08 -22.33
CA CYS A 240 4.87 -8.63 -22.00
C CYS A 240 5.02 -10.13 -21.71
N CYS A 241 4.30 -10.65 -20.72
CA CYS A 241 3.79 -12.00 -20.81
C CYS A 241 2.32 -11.93 -20.41
N CYS A 242 1.45 -11.93 -21.43
CA CYS A 242 0.04 -12.24 -21.28
C CYS A 242 -0.10 -13.52 -20.44
N CYS A 243 -0.47 -13.36 -19.17
CA CYS A 243 -1.02 -14.36 -18.26
C CYS A 243 -1.83 -13.61 -17.19
#